data_AF-A0A1H6K748-F1
#
_entry.id   AF-A0A1H6K748-F1
#
_cell.length_a   1.000
_cell.length_b   1.000
_cell.length_c   1.000
_cell.angle_alpha   90.00
_cell.angle_beta   90.00
_cell.angle_gamma   90.00
#
_symmetry.space_group_name_H-M   'P 1'
#
loop_
_entity.id
_entity.type
_entity.pdbx_description
1 polymer ?
#
loop_
_entity_poly.entity_id
_entity_poly.type
_entity_poly.pdbx_seq_one_letter_code
_entity_poly.pdbx_strand_id
1 'polypeptide(L)'
;MLFGPLLANTQGMEVVVLPLPNEGAQDYKSLSQYILKRLPHEDFILVAESFSGGIAAQLSQQIVPHLKGIIFVASFLSAPKKLMAHFASLLPIRHLTHLPFSGSVITHFNFNL
;
A
#
# COMPACT_ATOMS: atom_id res chain seq x y z
N MET A 1 9.00 3.35 -13.01
CA MET A 1 8.51 2.63 -11.82
C MET A 1 8.20 3.64 -10.73
N LEU A 2 7.18 3.39 -9.89
CA LEU A 2 6.76 4.30 -8.81
C LEU A 2 7.92 4.71 -7.89
N PHE A 3 8.85 3.80 -7.62
CA PHE A 3 10.00 4.03 -6.73
C PHE A 3 11.24 4.60 -7.42
N GLY A 4 11.18 5.03 -8.70
CA GLY A 4 12.36 5.48 -9.46
C GLY A 4 13.27 6.46 -8.71
N PRO A 5 12.73 7.57 -8.16
CA PRO A 5 13.52 8.51 -7.37
C PRO A 5 14.10 7.92 -6.07
N LEU A 6 13.38 7.03 -5.40
CA LEU A 6 13.87 6.36 -4.19
C LEU A 6 15.04 5.43 -4.53
N LEU A 7 14.89 4.60 -5.56
CA LEU A 7 15.91 3.65 -6.02
C LEU A 7 17.20 4.34 -6.47
N ALA A 8 17.10 5.54 -7.03
CA ALA A 8 18.28 6.34 -7.40
C ALA A 8 19.14 6.74 -6.18
N ASN A 9 18.54 6.76 -4.98
CA ASN A 9 19.19 7.14 -3.73
C ASN A 9 19.56 5.92 -2.84
N THR A 10 19.28 4.69 -3.27
CA THR A 10 19.63 3.47 -2.52
C THR A 10 20.97 2.88 -2.95
N GLN A 11 21.93 3.71 -3.38
CA GLN A 11 23.24 3.26 -3.85
C GLN A 11 23.93 2.40 -2.78
N GLY A 12 24.35 1.20 -3.16
CA GLY A 12 24.99 0.24 -2.25
C GLY A 12 24.03 -0.64 -1.44
N MET A 13 22.72 -0.51 -1.61
CA MET A 13 21.72 -1.43 -1.04
C MET A 13 21.11 -2.30 -2.13
N GLU A 14 20.94 -3.59 -1.83
CA GLU A 14 20.14 -4.48 -2.68
C GLU A 14 18.66 -4.12 -2.54
N VAL A 15 17.97 -4.04 -3.68
CA VAL A 15 16.54 -3.76 -3.72
C VAL A 15 15.82 -4.98 -4.27
N VAL A 16 15.01 -5.59 -3.42
CA VAL A 16 14.14 -6.72 -3.78
C VAL A 16 12.69 -6.24 -3.89
N VAL A 17 12.07 -6.44 -5.06
CA VAL A 17 10.65 -6.15 -5.28
C VAL A 17 9.84 -7.43 -5.10
N LEU A 18 8.88 -7.42 -4.19
CA LEU A 18 7.99 -8.56 -3.92
C LEU A 18 6.62 -8.34 -4.59
N PRO A 19 6.35 -8.95 -5.76
CA PRO A 19 5.07 -8.79 -6.42
C PRO A 19 3.94 -9.49 -5.64
N LEU A 20 2.81 -8.81 -5.51
CA LEU A 20 1.58 -9.41 -4.98
C LEU A 20 1.00 -10.42 -5.99
N PRO A 21 0.37 -11.51 -5.52
CA PRO A 21 -0.26 -12.48 -6.40
C PRO A 21 -1.53 -11.89 -7.03
N ASN A 22 -1.74 -12.16 -8.32
CA ASN A 22 -2.95 -11.71 -9.03
C ASN A 22 -4.19 -12.58 -8.76
N GLU A 23 -3.99 -13.75 -8.14
CA GLU A 23 -5.04 -14.75 -7.91
C GLU A 23 -5.05 -15.19 -6.44
N GLY A 24 -6.18 -15.77 -6.01
CA GLY A 24 -6.40 -16.20 -4.63
C GLY A 24 -6.94 -15.08 -3.73
N ALA A 25 -6.87 -15.29 -2.41
CA ALA A 25 -7.40 -14.35 -1.43
C ALA A 25 -6.54 -13.06 -1.37
N GLN A 26 -7.19 -11.92 -1.55
CA GLN A 26 -6.57 -10.59 -1.67
C GLN A 26 -6.74 -9.72 -0.41
N ASP A 27 -7.18 -10.31 0.69
CA ASP A 27 -7.24 -9.62 1.98
C ASP A 27 -5.85 -9.51 2.62
N TYR A 28 -5.66 -8.54 3.52
CA TYR A 28 -4.37 -8.30 4.15
C TYR A 28 -3.80 -9.52 4.86
N LYS A 29 -4.64 -10.38 5.45
CA LYS A 29 -4.15 -11.56 6.16
C LYS A 29 -3.55 -12.58 5.22
N SER A 30 -4.26 -12.87 4.14
CA SER A 30 -3.78 -13.80 3.11
C SER A 30 -2.50 -13.28 2.45
N LEU A 31 -2.46 -11.98 2.13
CA LEU A 31 -1.30 -11.36 1.47
C LEU A 31 -0.08 -11.24 2.40
N SER A 32 -0.26 -10.93 3.69
CA SER A 32 0.85 -10.93 4.65
C SER A 32 1.48 -12.31 4.79
N GLN A 33 0.68 -13.39 4.81
CA GLN A 33 1.20 -14.75 4.83
C GLN A 33 1.94 -15.13 3.53
N TYR A 34 1.45 -14.63 2.39
CA TYR A 34 2.13 -14.79 1.11
C TYR A 34 3.49 -14.08 1.09
N ILE A 35 3.56 -12.83 1.59
CA ILE A 35 4.79 -12.05 1.61
C ILE A 35 5.79 -12.58 2.63
N LEU A 36 5.34 -12.98 3.82
CA LEU A 36 6.20 -13.51 4.90
C LEU A 36 7.14 -14.63 4.41
N LYS A 37 6.64 -15.51 3.53
CA LYS A 37 7.40 -16.64 2.98
C LYS A 37 8.49 -16.25 1.98
N ARG A 38 8.54 -14.98 1.58
CA ARG A 38 9.45 -14.44 0.56
C ARG A 38 10.36 -13.35 1.12
N LEU A 39 10.28 -13.08 2.42
CA LEU A 39 11.15 -12.09 3.06
C LEU A 39 12.59 -12.62 3.11
N PRO A 40 13.59 -11.72 3.04
CA PRO A 40 15.00 -12.11 3.15
C PRO A 40 15.33 -12.78 4.47
N HIS A 41 16.38 -13.60 4.46
CA HIS A 41 16.97 -14.21 5.66
C HIS A 41 18.11 -13.37 6.26
N GLU A 42 18.30 -12.15 5.77
CA GLU A 42 19.29 -11.17 6.22
C GLU A 42 18.62 -9.85 6.57
N ASP A 43 19.34 -8.95 7.24
CA ASP A 43 18.81 -7.68 7.74
C ASP A 43 18.21 -6.80 6.63
N PHE A 44 16.94 -6.42 6.78
CA PHE A 44 16.22 -5.67 5.76
C PHE A 44 15.29 -4.58 6.31
N ILE A 45 14.97 -3.62 5.44
CA ILE A 45 13.95 -2.60 5.67
C ILE A 45 12.81 -2.85 4.68
N LEU A 46 11.58 -2.89 5.18
CA LEU A 46 10.40 -3.08 4.34
C LEU A 46 9.84 -1.72 3.92
N VAL A 47 9.70 -1.48 2.61
CA VAL A 47 9.02 -0.30 2.08
C VAL A 47 7.64 -0.72 1.57
N ALA A 48 6.59 -0.07 2.05
CA ALA A 48 5.21 -0.39 1.71
C ALA A 48 4.46 0.86 1.26
N GLU A 49 3.90 0.82 0.05
CA GLU A 49 3.17 1.94 -0.56
C GLU A 49 1.68 1.63 -0.69
N SER A 50 0.85 2.66 -0.44
CA SER A 50 -0.61 2.63 -0.57
C SER A 50 -1.23 1.37 0.05
N PHE A 51 -1.83 0.51 -0.76
CA PHE A 51 -2.46 -0.75 -0.34
C PHE A 51 -1.49 -1.67 0.43
N SER A 52 -0.21 -1.70 0.05
CA SER A 52 0.79 -2.53 0.73
C SER A 52 1.03 -2.10 2.18
N GLY A 53 0.66 -0.87 2.55
CA GLY A 53 0.71 -0.41 3.93
C GLY A 53 -0.11 -1.27 4.89
N GLY A 54 -1.30 -1.72 4.48
CA GLY A 54 -2.10 -2.63 5.31
C GLY A 54 -1.43 -3.99 5.53
N ILE A 55 -0.75 -4.50 4.49
CA ILE A 55 0.01 -5.75 4.55
C ILE A 55 1.19 -5.61 5.53
N ALA A 56 1.94 -4.52 5.42
CA ALA A 56 3.08 -4.25 6.29
C ALA A 56 2.66 -4.00 7.75
N ALA A 57 1.54 -3.32 7.98
CA ALA A 57 0.97 -3.13 9.32
C ALA A 57 0.51 -4.44 9.96
N GLN A 58 0.06 -5.39 9.16
CA GLN A 58 -0.26 -6.72 9.65
C GLN A 58 1.02 -7.54 9.94
N LEU A 59 2.07 -7.41 9.13
CA LEU A 59 3.38 -8.02 9.40
C LEU A 59 4.03 -7.46 10.67
N SER A 60 3.84 -6.17 10.99
CA SER A 60 4.41 -5.56 12.20
C SER A 60 3.79 -6.03 13.51
N GLN A 61 2.67 -6.77 13.46
CA GLN A 61 2.01 -7.33 14.65
C GLN A 61 2.60 -8.67 15.10
N GLN A 62 3.58 -9.20 14.36
CA GLN A 62 4.26 -10.45 14.66
C GLN A 62 5.78 -10.26 14.60
N ILE A 63 6.53 -11.22 15.16
CA ILE A 63 7.99 -11.22 15.06
C ILE A 63 8.36 -11.63 13.64
N VAL A 64 8.99 -10.71 12.91
CA VAL A 64 9.59 -10.97 11.60
C VAL A 64 11.11 -10.93 11.77
N PRO A 65 11.81 -12.07 11.64
CA PRO A 65 13.27 -12.10 11.73
C PRO A 65 13.91 -11.10 10.76
N HIS A 66 15.01 -10.47 11.18
CA HIS A 66 15.80 -9.55 10.37
C HIS A 66 15.14 -8.24 9.92
N LEU A 67 13.84 -8.03 10.17
CA LEU A 67 13.17 -6.77 9.89
C LEU A 67 13.68 -5.66 10.84
N LYS A 68 14.37 -4.66 10.28
CA LYS A 68 14.89 -3.51 11.05
C LYS A 68 13.91 -2.36 11.16
N GLY A 69 12.97 -2.26 10.22
CA GLY A 69 12.00 -1.19 10.19
C GLY A 69 11.09 -1.26 8.98
N ILE A 70 10.01 -0.49 9.05
CA ILE A 70 9.03 -0.36 7.97
C ILE A 70 8.90 1.12 7.60
N ILE A 71 8.98 1.40 6.29
CA ILE A 71 8.72 2.72 5.71
C ILE A 71 7.37 2.68 5.02
N PHE A 72 6.42 3.43 5.55
CA PHE A 72 5.09 3.62 4.94
C PHE A 72 5.12 4.81 3.99
N VAL A 73 4.71 4.59 2.75
CA VAL A 73 4.63 5.62 1.70
C VAL A 73 3.17 5.73 1.27
N ALA A 74 2.59 6.93 1.32
CA ALA A 74 1.20 7.16 0.87
C ALA A 74 0.17 6.13 1.41
N SER A 75 0.41 5.61 2.62
CA SER A 75 -0.33 4.48 3.18
C SER A 75 -1.27 4.95 4.27
N PHE A 76 -2.54 4.58 4.16
CA PHE A 76 -3.51 4.77 5.23
C PHE A 76 -3.62 3.48 6.07
N LEU A 77 -3.10 3.51 7.29
CA LEU A 77 -3.18 2.37 8.22
C LEU A 77 -4.62 2.11 8.71
N SER A 78 -5.48 3.11 8.58
CA SER A 78 -6.91 3.02 8.87
C SER A 78 -7.68 3.98 7.97
N ALA A 79 -8.95 3.66 7.69
CA ALA A 79 -9.78 4.50 6.84
C ALA A 79 -9.91 5.92 7.45
N PRO A 80 -9.75 6.99 6.65
CA PRO A 80 -9.97 8.35 7.12
C PRO A 80 -11.46 8.53 7.48
N LYS A 81 -11.78 8.31 8.77
CA LYS A 81 -13.09 8.42 9.42
C LYS A 81 -14.19 7.48 8.88
N LYS A 82 -14.63 6.53 9.71
CA LYS A 82 -15.71 5.55 9.41
C LYS A 82 -16.98 6.16 8.81
N LEU A 83 -17.33 7.37 9.23
CA LEU A 83 -18.54 8.06 8.75
C LEU A 83 -18.44 8.40 7.25
N MET A 84 -17.26 8.78 6.75
CA MET A 84 -17.07 9.11 5.33
C MET A 84 -17.11 7.86 4.45
N ALA A 85 -16.60 6.72 4.93
CA ALA A 85 -16.72 5.44 4.22
C ALA A 85 -18.18 5.01 4.06
N HIS A 86 -19.03 5.25 5.07
CA HIS A 86 -20.46 4.95 4.99
C HIS A 86 -21.15 5.80 3.91
N PHE A 87 -20.92 7.12 3.88
CA PHE A 87 -21.44 7.98 2.83
C PHE A 87 -20.87 7.64 1.44
N ALA A 88 -19.59 7.25 1.36
CA ALA A 88 -18.99 6.81 0.09
C ALA A 88 -19.64 5.54 -0.46
N SER A 89 -20.06 4.60 0.40
CA SER A 89 -20.78 3.39 -0.03
C SER A 89 -22.19 3.66 -0.56
N LEU A 90 -22.78 4.81 -0.20
CA LEU A 90 -24.09 5.27 -0.69
C LEU A 90 -23.97 6.11 -1.97
N LEU A 91 -22.77 6.55 -2.34
CA LEU A 91 -22.57 7.26 -3.59
C LEU A 91 -22.73 6.29 -4.77
N PRO A 92 -23.52 6.63 -5.80
CA PRO A 92 -23.64 5.81 -6.99
C PRO A 92 -22.39 6.02 -7.86
N ILE A 93 -21.26 5.44 -7.46
CA ILE A 93 -19.95 5.62 -8.11
C ILE A 93 -20.05 5.27 -9.61
N ARG A 94 -20.89 4.30 -9.98
CA ARG A 94 -21.19 3.93 -11.38
C ARG A 94 -21.76 5.09 -12.21
N HIS A 95 -22.52 6.02 -11.62
CA HIS A 95 -23.07 7.16 -12.33
C HIS A 95 -22.10 8.35 -12.35
N LEU A 96 -21.24 8.49 -11.33
CA LEU A 96 -20.21 9.53 -11.30
C LEU A 96 -19.13 9.35 -12.37
N THR A 97 -18.82 8.11 -12.76
CA THR A 97 -17.85 7.81 -13.84
C THR A 97 -18.33 8.18 -15.24
N HIS A 98 -19.63 8.48 -15.41
CA HIS A 98 -20.23 8.87 -16.69
C HIS A 98 -20.49 10.38 -16.84
N LEU A 99 -20.12 11.21 -15.85
CA LEU A 99 -20.31 12.66 -15.91
C LEU A 99 -19.19 13.34 -16.73
N PRO A 100 -19.53 14.22 -17.69
CA PRO A 100 -18.56 14.85 -18.61
C PRO A 100 -17.61 15.87 -17.96
N PHE A 101 -17.62 16.01 -16.62
CA PHE A 101 -16.76 16.93 -15.84
C PHE A 101 -15.77 16.21 -14.90
N SER A 102 -15.57 14.90 -15.07
CA SER A 102 -14.63 14.09 -14.27
C SER A 102 -13.15 14.57 -14.36
N GLY A 103 -12.78 15.32 -15.40
CA GLY A 103 -11.40 15.76 -15.63
C GLY A 103 -10.87 16.84 -14.67
N SER A 104 -11.71 17.63 -14.00
CA SER A 104 -11.24 18.76 -13.17
C SER A 104 -11.39 18.54 -11.66
N VAL A 105 -12.24 17.60 -11.23
CA VAL A 105 -12.44 17.30 -9.80
C VAL A 105 -11.44 16.25 -9.29
N ILE A 106 -10.92 15.39 -10.16
CA ILE A 106 -9.90 14.38 -9.78
C ILE A 106 -8.55 15.04 -9.44
N THR A 107 -8.26 16.24 -9.94
CA THR A 107 -7.00 16.94 -9.69
C THR A 107 -6.88 17.51 -8.27
N HIS A 108 -7.99 17.65 -7.52
CA HIS A 108 -7.96 18.18 -6.15
C HIS A 108 -7.96 17.11 -5.05
N PHE A 109 -8.05 15.83 -5.41
CA PHE A 109 -7.94 14.71 -4.46
C PHE A 109 -6.58 14.00 -4.52
N ASN A 110 -5.56 14.70 -5.04
CA ASN A 110 -4.16 14.28 -4.96
C ASN A 110 -3.47 15.06 -3.84
N PHE A 111 -3.03 14.33 -2.81
CA PHE A 111 -1.96 14.67 -1.86
C PHE A 111 -1.85 16.13 -1.40
N ASN A 112 -2.44 16.41 -0.24
CA ASN A 112 -1.75 17.22 0.75
C ASN A 112 -1.79 16.46 2.09
N LEU A 113 -0.59 16.04 2.50
CA LEU A 113 -0.17 15.29 3.70
C LEU A 113 -0.31 13.76 3.62
#